data_AF-A0A959I361-F1
#
_entry.id   AF-A0A959I361-F1
#
_cell.length_a   1.000
_cell.length_b   1.000
_cell.length_c   1.000
_cell.angle_alpha   90.00
_cell.angle_beta   90.00
_cell.angle_gamma   90.00
#
_symmetry.space_group_name_H-M   'P 1'
#
loop_
_entity.id
_entity.type
_entity.pdbx_description
1 polymer ?
#
loop_
_entity_poly.entity_id
_entity_poly.type
_entity_poly.pdbx_seq_one_letter_code
_entity_poly.pdbx_strand_id
1 'polypeptide(L)'
;MTSLTTPYHSVDERQQLSSLRDELMFFQEESRFFHRILRKALLSGTEPHEKIDGLINQLLTFRKETLPNLQRALRSLDGQSANSTTADHGLSQVAMFSEGIEEARQRLNTIKRQAFHELNTDFIPTPIW
;
A
#
# COMPACT_ATOMS: atom_id res chain seq x y z
N MET A 1 17.29 -44.47 -16.69
CA MET A 1 17.63 -43.06 -16.41
C MET A 1 16.34 -42.26 -16.45
N THR A 2 15.70 -42.06 -15.30
CA THR A 2 14.48 -41.26 -15.16
C THR A 2 14.87 -39.88 -14.65
N SER A 3 14.83 -38.88 -15.53
CA SER A 3 15.06 -37.49 -15.18
C SER A 3 13.89 -36.97 -14.35
N LEU A 4 14.13 -36.79 -13.05
CA LEU A 4 13.30 -36.03 -12.12
C LEU A 4 13.42 -34.54 -12.46
N THR A 5 12.51 -34.01 -13.29
CA THR A 5 12.30 -32.57 -13.38
C THR A 5 11.47 -32.13 -12.18
N THR A 6 12.16 -31.78 -11.09
CA THR A 6 11.57 -31.07 -9.95
C THR A 6 11.10 -29.67 -10.36
N PRO A 7 9.99 -29.17 -9.76
CA PRO A 7 9.34 -27.92 -10.15
C PRO A 7 10.02 -26.73 -9.48
N TYR A 8 11.16 -26.29 -10.01
CA TYR A 8 11.94 -25.18 -9.44
C TYR A 8 11.25 -23.81 -9.52
N HIS A 9 10.19 -23.68 -10.33
CA HIS A 9 9.52 -22.40 -10.57
C HIS A 9 8.51 -21.98 -9.47
N SER A 10 8.04 -22.93 -8.65
CA SER A 10 6.91 -22.71 -7.73
C SER A 10 7.29 -22.16 -6.35
N VAL A 11 8.57 -22.24 -5.96
CA VAL A 11 9.05 -21.79 -4.64
C VAL A 11 9.23 -20.27 -4.61
N ASP A 12 9.80 -19.71 -5.68
CA ASP A 12 10.01 -18.26 -5.81
C ASP A 12 8.69 -17.48 -5.90
N GLU A 13 7.69 -18.01 -6.60
CA GLU A 13 6.37 -17.38 -6.71
C GLU A 13 5.62 -17.38 -5.38
N ARG A 14 5.71 -18.47 -4.60
CA ARG A 14 5.10 -18.53 -3.26
C ARG A 14 5.76 -17.55 -2.29
N GLN A 15 7.07 -17.39 -2.37
CA GLN A 15 7.80 -16.43 -1.55
C GLN A 15 7.49 -14.99 -1.95
N GLN A 16 7.36 -14.71 -3.25
CA GLN A 16 6.91 -13.41 -3.76
C GLN A 16 5.48 -13.10 -3.30
N LEU A 17 4.54 -14.03 -3.41
CA LEU A 17 3.15 -13.86 -2.93
C LEU A 17 3.09 -13.64 -1.42
N SER A 18 3.95 -14.30 -0.64
CA SER A 18 4.08 -14.03 0.80
C SER A 18 4.55 -12.60 1.06
N SER A 19 5.61 -12.16 0.38
CA SER A 19 6.12 -10.78 0.51
C SER A 19 5.06 -9.74 0.14
N LEU A 20 4.26 -10.01 -0.88
CA LEU A 20 3.18 -9.15 -1.35
C LEU A 20 2.01 -9.06 -0.35
N ARG A 21 1.72 -10.16 0.36
CA ARG A 21 0.76 -10.17 1.47
C ARG A 21 1.26 -9.33 2.64
N ASP A 22 2.52 -9.48 3.01
CA ASP A 22 3.14 -8.73 4.10
C ASP A 22 3.15 -7.23 3.77
N GLU A 23 3.43 -6.88 2.52
CA GLU A 23 3.39 -5.49 2.05
C GLU A 23 1.96 -4.90 2.09
N LEU A 24 0.95 -5.68 1.72
CA LEU A 24 -0.45 -5.25 1.86
C LEU A 24 -0.85 -5.03 3.32
N MET A 25 -0.43 -5.92 4.21
CA MET A 25 -0.63 -5.76 5.65
C MET A 25 0.05 -4.49 6.15
N PHE A 26 1.29 -4.24 5.72
CA PHE A 26 2.02 -3.02 6.05
C PHE A 26 1.28 -1.75 5.60
N PHE A 27 0.77 -1.70 4.37
CA PHE A 27 -0.03 -0.55 3.90
C PHE A 27 -1.30 -0.32 4.73
N GLN A 28 -1.94 -1.39 5.20
CA GLN A 28 -3.11 -1.27 6.07
C GLN A 28 -2.76 -0.69 7.42
N GLU A 29 -1.69 -1.18 8.04
CA GLU A 29 -1.23 -0.68 9.33
C GLU A 29 -0.75 0.76 9.23
N GLU A 30 0.05 1.06 8.21
CA GLU A 30 0.58 2.39 7.95
C GLU A 30 -0.55 3.40 7.70
N SER A 31 -1.51 3.08 6.82
CA SER A 31 -2.65 3.98 6.57
C SER A 31 -3.53 4.20 7.82
N ARG A 32 -3.69 3.18 8.68
CA ARG A 32 -4.39 3.33 9.98
C ARG A 32 -3.60 4.23 10.93
N PHE A 33 -2.28 4.07 10.98
CA PHE A 33 -1.39 4.87 11.82
C PHE A 33 -1.46 6.36 11.44
N PHE A 34 -1.28 6.70 10.16
CA PHE A 34 -1.37 8.09 9.70
C PHE A 34 -2.75 8.69 9.92
N HIS A 35 -3.82 7.91 9.71
CA HIS A 35 -5.17 8.38 10.00
C HIS A 35 -5.36 8.72 11.49
N ARG A 36 -4.80 7.93 12.41
CA ARG A 36 -4.85 8.21 13.85
C ARG A 36 -4.08 9.48 14.21
N ILE A 37 -2.89 9.68 13.63
CA ILE A 37 -2.09 10.88 13.88
C ILE A 37 -2.81 12.13 13.38
N LEU A 38 -3.26 12.14 12.12
CA LEU A 38 -3.95 13.29 11.54
C LEU A 38 -5.23 13.62 12.30
N ARG A 39 -6.00 12.60 12.72
CA ARG A 39 -7.19 12.81 13.54
C ARG A 39 -6.85 13.40 14.92
N LYS A 40 -5.75 12.97 15.53
CA LYS A 40 -5.28 13.54 16.80
C LYS A 40 -4.86 15.00 16.63
N ALA A 41 -4.17 15.33 15.54
CA ALA A 41 -3.78 16.70 15.22
C ALA A 41 -5.00 17.60 14.99
N LEU A 42 -5.98 17.14 14.21
CA LEU A 42 -7.24 17.85 13.99
C LEU A 42 -7.99 18.14 15.31
N LEU A 43 -7.94 17.22 16.27
CA LEU A 43 -8.59 17.38 17.59
C LEU A 43 -7.76 18.21 18.58
N SER A 44 -6.46 18.38 18.33
CA SER A 44 -5.53 19.10 19.21
C SER A 44 -5.30 20.55 18.80
N GLY A 45 -5.62 20.91 17.55
CA GLY A 45 -5.51 22.27 17.02
C GLY A 45 -6.71 23.15 17.41
N THR A 46 -6.44 24.42 17.70
CA THR A 46 -7.44 25.46 17.99
C THR A 46 -8.17 25.99 16.76
N GLU A 47 -7.81 25.56 15.54
CA GLU A 47 -8.48 25.94 14.29
C GLU A 47 -8.71 24.72 13.38
N PRO A 48 -9.80 24.70 12.57
CA PRO A 48 -10.05 23.63 11.63
C PRO A 48 -9.04 23.68 10.48
N HIS A 49 -8.02 22.82 10.52
CA HIS A 49 -7.09 22.64 9.41
C HIS A 49 -7.77 21.87 8.26
N GLU A 50 -8.41 22.59 7.34
CA GLU A 50 -9.02 22.03 6.12
C GLU A 50 -8.07 21.09 5.35
N LYS A 51 -6.77 21.36 5.41
CA LYS A 51 -5.73 20.52 4.81
C LYS A 51 -5.57 19.16 5.51
N ILE A 52 -5.63 19.11 6.84
CA ILE A 52 -5.56 17.87 7.61
C ILE A 52 -6.81 17.03 7.32
N ASP A 53 -7.99 17.66 7.25
CA ASP A 53 -9.22 16.98 6.86
C ASP A 53 -9.16 16.44 5.42
N GLY A 54 -8.60 17.23 4.50
CA GLY A 54 -8.28 16.80 3.13
C GLY A 54 -7.38 15.56 3.08
N LEU A 55 -6.32 15.51 3.90
CA LEU A 55 -5.43 14.36 4.00
C LEU A 55 -6.10 13.14 4.62
N ILE A 56 -6.96 13.33 5.61
CA ILE A 56 -7.79 12.25 6.19
C ILE A 56 -8.69 11.65 5.12
N ASN A 57 -9.33 12.49 4.31
CA ASN A 57 -10.18 12.06 3.20
C ASN A 57 -9.37 11.33 2.13
N GLN A 58 -8.19 11.82 1.76
CA GLN A 58 -7.29 11.12 0.82
C GLN A 58 -6.86 9.74 1.34
N LEU A 59 -6.53 9.59 2.63
CA LEU A 59 -6.24 8.29 3.24
C LEU A 59 -7.45 7.36 3.27
N LEU A 60 -8.66 7.89 3.49
CA LEU A 60 -9.89 7.11 3.44
C LEU A 60 -10.18 6.62 2.03
N THR A 61 -10.02 7.49 1.03
CA THR A 61 -10.18 7.15 -0.39
C THR A 61 -9.16 6.10 -0.82
N PHE A 62 -7.88 6.29 -0.49
CA PHE A 62 -6.84 5.28 -0.72
C PHE A 62 -7.22 3.91 -0.14
N ARG A 63 -7.72 3.89 1.11
CA ARG A 63 -8.14 2.63 1.74
C ARG A 63 -9.40 2.02 1.14
N LYS A 64 -10.31 2.82 0.58
CA LYS A 64 -11.56 2.34 -0.02
C LYS A 64 -11.39 1.88 -1.46
N GLU A 65 -10.48 2.50 -2.20
CA GLU A 65 -10.27 2.24 -3.62
C GLU A 65 -9.10 1.28 -3.85
N THR A 66 -7.94 1.61 -3.30
CA THR A 66 -6.68 0.92 -3.63
C THR A 66 -6.55 -0.40 -2.89
N LEU A 67 -6.83 -0.45 -1.59
CA LEU A 67 -6.67 -1.70 -0.81
C LEU A 67 -7.59 -2.83 -1.28
N PRO A 68 -8.90 -2.63 -1.55
CA PRO A 68 -9.75 -3.73 -1.99
C PRO A 68 -9.39 -4.22 -3.39
N ASN A 69 -8.93 -3.32 -4.27
CA ASN A 69 -8.45 -3.69 -5.59
C ASN A 69 -7.19 -4.56 -5.51
N LEU A 70 -6.22 -4.18 -4.67
CA LEU A 70 -5.03 -5.01 -4.44
C LEU A 70 -5.38 -6.33 -3.75
N GLN A 71 -6.29 -6.35 -2.79
CA GLN A 71 -6.75 -7.61 -2.18
C GLN A 71 -7.44 -8.53 -3.19
N ARG A 72 -8.26 -7.98 -4.10
CA ARG A 72 -8.90 -8.75 -5.17
C ARG A 72 -7.86 -9.31 -6.14
N ALA A 73 -6.88 -8.49 -6.53
CA ALA A 73 -5.81 -8.92 -7.42
C ALA A 73 -4.92 -9.99 -6.78
N LEU A 74 -4.57 -9.86 -5.50
CA LEU A 74 -3.85 -10.89 -4.74
C LEU A 74 -4.64 -12.21 -4.68
N ARG A 75 -5.95 -12.16 -4.42
CA ARG A 75 -6.81 -13.36 -4.44
C ARG A 75 -6.90 -14.00 -5.83
N SER A 76 -6.87 -13.20 -6.89
CA SER A 76 -6.79 -13.70 -8.27
C SER A 76 -5.48 -14.44 -8.50
N LEU A 77 -4.35 -13.90 -8.03
CA LEU A 77 -3.05 -14.57 -8.11
C LEU A 77 -3.02 -15.88 -7.31
N ASP A 78 -3.58 -15.89 -6.09
CA ASP A 78 -3.70 -17.09 -5.27
C ASP A 78 -4.58 -18.16 -5.93
N GLY A 79 -5.68 -17.76 -6.57
CA GLY A 79 -6.59 -18.67 -7.28
C GLY A 79 -6.05 -19.21 -8.60
N GLN A 80 -5.22 -18.43 -9.31
CA GLN A 80 -4.60 -18.83 -10.58
C GLN A 80 -3.28 -19.57 -10.41
N SER A 81 -2.55 -19.35 -9.31
CA SER A 81 -1.43 -20.21 -8.92
C SER A 81 -1.83 -21.70 -8.83
N ALA A 82 -3.12 -21.97 -8.58
CA ALA A 82 -3.69 -23.32 -8.61
C ALA A 82 -4.14 -23.79 -10.02
N ASN A 83 -4.46 -22.88 -10.94
CA ASN A 83 -5.04 -23.16 -12.26
C ASN A 83 -4.50 -22.19 -13.32
N SER A 84 -3.58 -22.66 -14.16
CA SER A 84 -3.16 -22.07 -15.45
C SER A 84 -2.01 -21.05 -15.44
N THR A 85 -0.91 -21.52 -16.01
CA THR A 85 0.04 -20.81 -16.87
C THR A 85 -0.66 -19.84 -17.84
N THR A 86 0.06 -18.77 -18.19
CA THR A 86 -0.22 -17.73 -19.20
C THR A 86 -1.30 -16.70 -18.89
N ALA A 87 -0.85 -15.49 -18.57
CA ALA A 87 -1.62 -14.27 -18.69
C ALA A 87 -1.50 -13.75 -20.14
N ASP A 88 -2.61 -13.26 -20.68
CA ASP A 88 -2.67 -12.55 -21.96
C ASP A 88 -1.59 -11.44 -22.02
N HIS A 89 -0.93 -11.31 -23.18
CA HIS A 89 0.14 -10.35 -23.50
C HIS A 89 1.56 -10.61 -22.99
N GLY A 90 1.88 -11.77 -22.41
CA GLY A 90 3.27 -12.14 -22.10
C GLY A 90 3.90 -11.42 -20.90
N LEU A 91 3.13 -10.56 -20.21
CA LEU A 91 3.46 -10.05 -18.88
C LEU A 91 2.85 -10.98 -17.84
N SER A 92 3.65 -11.46 -16.89
CA SER A 92 3.14 -12.24 -15.75
C SER A 92 2.12 -11.39 -14.97
N GLN A 93 0.99 -11.97 -14.56
CA GLN A 93 0.04 -11.28 -13.67
C GLN A 93 0.70 -10.80 -12.36
N VAL A 94 1.77 -11.47 -11.94
CA VAL A 94 2.59 -11.04 -10.80
C VAL A 94 3.28 -9.70 -11.09
N ALA A 95 3.70 -9.45 -12.33
CA ALA A 95 4.31 -8.18 -12.73
C ALA A 95 3.28 -7.04 -12.72
N MET A 96 2.08 -7.26 -13.26
CA MET A 96 0.98 -6.26 -13.20
C MET A 96 0.57 -5.96 -11.77
N PHE A 97 0.53 -6.99 -10.91
CA PHE A 97 0.24 -6.79 -9.49
C PHE A 97 1.33 -6.01 -8.76
N SER A 98 2.59 -6.30 -9.06
CA SER A 98 3.75 -5.58 -8.49
C SER A 98 3.74 -4.11 -8.90
N GLU A 99 3.36 -3.80 -10.13
CA GLU A 99 3.17 -2.42 -10.61
C GLU A 99 2.06 -1.72 -9.82
N GLY A 100 0.90 -2.37 -9.62
CA GLY A 100 -0.18 -1.82 -8.79
C GLY A 100 0.21 -1.59 -7.32
N ILE A 101 1.08 -2.43 -6.77
CA ILE A 101 1.66 -2.24 -5.42
C ILE A 101 2.58 -1.02 -5.39
N GLU A 102 3.43 -0.84 -6.39
CA GLU A 102 4.33 0.32 -6.48
C GLU A 102 3.56 1.64 -6.66
N GLU A 103 2.51 1.66 -7.48
CA GLU A 103 1.62 2.82 -7.59
C GLU A 103 0.95 3.16 -6.25
N ALA A 104 0.47 2.13 -5.53
CA ALA A 104 -0.14 2.31 -4.22
C ALA A 104 0.89 2.84 -3.20
N ARG A 105 2.12 2.33 -3.25
CA ARG A 105 3.25 2.81 -2.43
C ARG A 105 3.54 4.27 -2.68
N GLN A 106 3.61 4.70 -3.94
CA GLN A 106 3.86 6.08 -4.32
C GLN A 106 2.74 7.02 -3.86
N ARG A 107 1.48 6.59 -4.03
CA ARG A 107 0.31 7.35 -3.56
C ARG A 107 0.33 7.51 -2.05
N LEU A 108 0.59 6.43 -1.30
CA LEU A 108 0.69 6.47 0.16
C LEU A 108 1.86 7.34 0.62
N ASN A 109 3.04 7.22 0.01
CA ASN A 109 4.21 8.03 0.33
C ASN A 109 3.99 9.52 0.07
N THR A 110 3.24 9.87 -0.97
CA THR A 110 2.85 11.26 -1.25
C THR A 110 1.99 11.82 -0.11
N ILE A 111 0.94 11.07 0.28
CA ILE A 111 0.06 11.45 1.40
C ILE A 111 0.85 11.56 2.70
N LYS A 112 1.79 10.63 2.96
CA LYS A 112 2.66 10.66 4.15
C LYS A 112 3.51 11.90 4.20
N ARG A 113 4.18 12.27 3.10
CA ARG A 113 5.01 13.47 3.03
C ARG A 113 4.17 14.73 3.31
N GLN A 114 2.98 14.81 2.72
CA GLN A 114 2.05 15.92 2.99
C GLN A 114 1.58 15.92 4.45
N ALA A 115 1.24 14.76 5.01
CA ALA A 115 0.87 14.63 6.41
C ALA A 115 1.99 15.08 7.35
N PHE A 116 3.24 14.64 7.13
CA PHE A 116 4.37 15.10 7.93
C PHE A 116 4.66 16.59 7.74
N HIS A 117 4.51 17.12 6.53
CA HIS A 117 4.67 18.55 6.29
C HIS A 117 3.68 19.34 7.12
N GLU A 118 2.39 19.04 7.01
CA GLU A 118 1.32 19.75 7.71
C GLU A 118 1.43 19.59 9.24
N LEU A 119 1.73 18.38 9.74
CA LEU A 119 1.98 18.12 11.17
C LEU A 119 3.20 18.86 11.72
N ASN A 120 4.25 19.06 10.91
CA ASN A 120 5.44 19.78 11.33
C ASN A 120 5.24 21.30 11.27
N THR A 121 4.43 21.84 10.34
CA THR A 121 4.09 23.27 10.32
C THR A 121 3.37 23.70 11.60
N ASP A 122 2.54 22.84 12.20
CA ASP A 122 1.86 23.14 13.47
C ASP A 122 2.77 23.01 14.71
N PHE A 123 3.96 22.41 14.57
CA PHE A 123 4.90 22.12 15.67
C PHE A 123 6.19 22.95 15.63
N ILE A 124 6.19 24.10 14.96
CA ILE A 124 7.32 25.03 15.00
C ILE A 124 6.84 26.43 15.42
N PRO A 125 6.86 26.78 16.72
CA PRO A 125 7.39 28.08 17.04
C PRO A 125 8.89 28.00 16.71
N THR A 126 9.36 28.79 15.75
CA THR A 126 10.79 29.10 15.67
C THR A 126 10.97 30.42 16.43
N PRO A 127 11.34 30.42 17.72
CA PRO A 127 11.84 31.62 18.35
C PRO A 127 13.32 31.41 18.70
N ILE A 128 14.24 31.81 17.83
CA ILE A 128 15.65 32.01 18.18
C ILE A 128 16.14 33.19 17.34
N TRP A 129 15.86 34.42 17.80
CA TRP A 129 16.81 35.35 18.48
C TRP A 129 17.96 35.80 17.57
#